data_AF-A0A4V1UHW4-F1
#
_entry.id   AF-A0A4V1UHW4-F1
#
_cell.length_a   1.000
_cell.length_b   1.000
_cell.length_c   1.000
_cell.angle_alpha   90.00
_cell.angle_beta   90.00
_cell.angle_gamma   90.00
#
_symmetry.space_group_name_H-M   'P 1'
#
loop_
_entity.id
_entity.type
_entity.pdbx_description
1 polymer ?
#
loop_
_entity_poly.entity_id
_entity_poly.type
_entity_poly.pdbx_seq_one_letter_code
_entity_poly.pdbx_strand_id
1 'polypeptide(L)'
;MARADGGNDAKRINLMEVRGEDRFETFDIHLPLILPLKDEAAFTLADGRIVRAPLLTLAERQSRLAPSASPTGDANPWTLEALPGGVRRLTMPSWALFNSTFAWKAWLSETMDALSAERARGLIIDLRGNEGGLDCGNLILSRLIDRDLPLSRNQRWTRYRSASASVRPYLHTWDRSFLDWGDQAQPSTERPGFYRLTRYDDDAEGTVIRPAGTRFTGPVAVLCDASNSSATFGFAQAVQQSGAATLIGQPTGGNRRGINGGAFFFLKLPASGIEIDLPLIASFPDTPQPDAAIQPDVLVQTTAEDIASGRDPQMAAAMAFITKG
;
A
#
# COMPACT_ATOMS: atom_id res chain seq x y z
N MET A 1 -7.67 -2.82 16.58
CA MET A 1 -6.71 -1.77 16.19
C MET A 1 -6.81 -1.64 14.69
N ALA A 2 -7.53 -0.65 14.19
CA ALA A 2 -7.53 -0.33 12.77
C ALA A 2 -6.53 0.82 12.56
N ARG A 3 -5.35 0.51 12.02
CA ARG A 3 -4.30 1.49 11.74
C ARG A 3 -4.62 2.26 10.46
N ALA A 4 -4.25 3.53 10.38
CA ALA A 4 -4.39 4.32 9.17
C ALA A 4 -3.45 5.54 9.21
N ASP A 5 -3.02 5.98 8.03
CA ASP A 5 -2.25 7.21 7.88
C ASP A 5 -3.20 8.42 7.99
N GLY A 6 -2.97 9.28 8.99
CA GLY A 6 -3.79 10.47 9.24
C GLY A 6 -5.29 10.16 9.45
N GLY A 7 -6.16 10.97 8.85
CA GLY A 7 -7.61 10.88 8.98
C GLY A 7 -8.29 9.82 8.10
N ASN A 8 -7.57 8.83 7.56
CA ASN A 8 -8.10 7.93 6.54
C ASN A 8 -9.03 6.83 7.10
N ASP A 9 -10.31 7.14 7.23
CA ASP A 9 -11.34 6.18 7.68
C ASP A 9 -11.58 5.05 6.68
N ALA A 10 -11.39 5.29 5.37
CA ALA A 10 -11.51 4.24 4.37
C ALA A 10 -10.48 3.13 4.61
N LYS A 11 -9.24 3.48 4.96
CA LYS A 11 -8.21 2.49 5.37
C LYS A 11 -8.63 1.74 6.63
N ARG A 12 -9.19 2.43 7.62
CA ARG A 12 -9.66 1.79 8.87
C ARG A 12 -10.76 0.78 8.60
N ILE A 13 -11.74 1.14 7.78
CA ILE A 13 -12.84 0.26 7.36
C ILE A 13 -12.29 -0.92 6.57
N ASN A 14 -11.39 -0.67 5.61
CA ASN A 14 -10.79 -1.72 4.79
C ASN A 14 -10.02 -2.76 5.63
N LEU A 15 -9.31 -2.35 6.69
CA LEU A 15 -8.67 -3.29 7.61
C LEU A 15 -9.64 -4.13 8.45
N MET A 16 -10.90 -3.68 8.59
CA MET A 16 -11.96 -4.42 9.28
C MET A 16 -12.67 -5.42 8.36
N GLU A 17 -12.32 -5.46 7.06
CA GLU A 17 -12.87 -6.43 6.12
C GLU A 17 -12.24 -7.82 6.30
N VAL A 18 -12.84 -8.82 5.65
CA VAL A 18 -12.33 -10.19 5.58
C VAL A 18 -11.54 -10.33 4.28
N ARG A 19 -10.23 -10.07 4.32
CA ARG A 19 -9.40 -10.02 3.10
C ARG A 19 -8.59 -11.29 2.86
N GLY A 20 -8.19 -11.96 3.93
CA GLY A 20 -7.41 -13.18 3.87
C GLY A 20 -5.91 -12.97 3.80
N GLU A 21 -5.45 -11.81 4.24
CA GLU A 21 -4.09 -11.32 4.05
C GLU A 21 -3.26 -11.45 5.33
N ASP A 22 -3.93 -11.43 6.49
CA ASP A 22 -3.29 -11.49 7.80
C ASP A 22 -3.51 -12.84 8.50
N ARG A 23 -2.52 -13.25 9.31
CA ARG A 23 -2.65 -14.44 10.18
C ARG A 23 -3.86 -14.33 11.12
N PHE A 24 -4.12 -13.12 11.60
CA PHE A 24 -5.27 -12.77 12.41
C PHE A 24 -5.89 -11.50 11.83
N GLU A 25 -7.00 -11.65 11.13
CA GLU A 25 -7.72 -10.51 10.56
C GLU A 25 -8.33 -9.65 11.68
N THR A 26 -8.35 -8.34 11.47
CA THR A 26 -8.95 -7.41 12.45
C THR A 26 -10.42 -7.77 12.69
N PHE A 27 -11.15 -8.15 11.63
CA PHE A 27 -12.53 -8.63 11.74
C PHE A 27 -12.68 -9.77 12.76
N ASP A 28 -11.83 -10.79 12.69
CA ASP A 28 -11.93 -11.98 13.54
C ASP A 28 -11.67 -11.67 15.02
N ILE A 29 -10.88 -10.63 15.30
CA ILE A 29 -10.57 -10.17 16.66
C ILE A 29 -11.73 -9.34 17.23
N HIS A 30 -12.30 -8.42 16.46
CA HIS A 30 -13.31 -7.47 16.98
C HIS A 30 -14.73 -8.02 16.95
N LEU A 31 -15.07 -8.87 15.99
CA LEU A 31 -16.41 -9.43 15.87
C LEU A 31 -16.93 -10.05 17.18
N PRO A 32 -16.20 -10.97 17.88
CA PRO A 32 -16.69 -11.57 19.12
C PRO A 32 -16.72 -10.61 20.31
N LEU A 33 -16.04 -9.46 20.23
CA LEU A 33 -16.08 -8.42 21.27
C LEU A 33 -17.33 -7.54 21.14
N ILE A 34 -17.86 -7.41 19.92
CA ILE A 34 -19.02 -6.57 19.60
C ILE A 34 -20.32 -7.40 19.64
N LEU A 35 -20.25 -8.65 19.17
CA LEU A 35 -21.41 -9.55 19.12
C LEU A 35 -21.16 -10.76 20.04
N PRO A 36 -22.13 -11.12 20.91
CA PRO A 36 -22.03 -12.30 21.77
C PRO A 36 -22.29 -13.58 20.95
N LEU A 37 -21.38 -13.91 20.04
CA LEU A 37 -21.46 -15.07 19.17
C LEU A 37 -21.17 -16.35 19.97
N LYS A 38 -22.06 -17.34 19.87
CA LYS A 38 -21.86 -18.67 20.47
C LYS A 38 -21.79 -19.76 19.40
N ASP A 39 -22.88 -19.94 18.66
CA ASP A 39 -23.03 -21.07 17.73
C ASP A 39 -23.23 -20.60 16.27
N GLU A 40 -23.88 -19.46 16.08
CA GLU A 40 -24.14 -18.85 14.76
C GLU A 40 -24.17 -17.32 14.85
N ALA A 41 -23.90 -16.66 13.74
CA ALA A 41 -24.13 -15.24 13.58
C ALA A 41 -25.47 -15.01 12.88
N ALA A 42 -26.29 -14.11 13.41
CA ALA A 42 -27.56 -13.71 12.81
C ALA A 42 -27.52 -12.21 12.47
N PHE A 43 -27.78 -11.88 11.21
CA PHE A 43 -27.79 -10.51 10.70
C PHE A 43 -29.18 -10.17 10.19
N THR A 44 -29.72 -9.03 10.64
CA THR A 44 -30.96 -8.49 10.08
C THR A 44 -30.61 -7.59 8.91
N LEU A 45 -31.06 -7.95 7.71
CA LEU A 45 -30.86 -7.15 6.50
C LEU A 45 -31.79 -5.92 6.51
N ALA A 46 -31.49 -4.94 5.66
CA ALA A 46 -32.29 -3.72 5.53
C ALA A 46 -33.76 -3.98 5.15
N ASP A 47 -34.05 -5.12 4.50
CA ASP A 47 -35.39 -5.57 4.14
C ASP A 47 -36.09 -6.40 5.23
N GLY A 48 -35.48 -6.51 6.42
CA GLY A 48 -36.00 -7.24 7.56
C GLY A 48 -35.75 -8.75 7.55
N ARG A 49 -35.17 -9.31 6.47
CA ARG A 49 -34.78 -10.73 6.45
C ARG A 49 -33.66 -10.97 7.46
N ILE A 50 -33.73 -12.11 8.16
CA ILE A 50 -32.64 -12.57 9.03
C ILE A 50 -31.82 -13.59 8.27
N VAL A 51 -30.54 -13.28 8.04
CA VAL A 51 -29.55 -14.22 7.51
C VAL A 51 -28.77 -14.82 8.67
N ARG A 52 -28.76 -16.15 8.75
CA ARG A 52 -27.96 -16.90 9.71
C ARG A 52 -26.75 -17.49 9.00
N ALA A 53 -25.57 -17.33 9.60
CA ALA A 53 -24.32 -17.86 9.08
C ALA A 53 -23.61 -18.66 10.18
N PRO A 54 -23.11 -19.87 9.87
CA PRO A 54 -22.31 -20.63 10.82
C PRO A 54 -21.01 -19.87 11.13
N LEU A 55 -20.52 -20.00 12.35
CA LEU A 55 -19.20 -19.48 12.72
C LEU A 55 -18.11 -20.37 12.13
N LEU A 56 -16.98 -19.76 11.77
CA LEU A 56 -15.78 -20.47 11.33
C LEU A 56 -14.71 -20.38 12.42
N THR A 57 -14.01 -21.47 12.65
CA THR A 57 -12.75 -21.45 13.39
C THR A 57 -11.67 -20.74 12.57
N LEU A 58 -10.61 -20.27 13.25
CA LEU A 58 -9.46 -19.67 12.57
C LEU A 58 -8.84 -20.63 11.55
N ALA A 59 -8.75 -21.93 11.88
CA ALA A 59 -8.19 -22.94 10.99
C ALA A 59 -9.03 -23.15 9.72
N GLU A 60 -10.35 -23.25 9.86
CA GLU A 60 -11.27 -23.37 8.72
C GLU A 60 -11.27 -22.12 7.84
N ARG A 61 -11.07 -20.95 8.45
CA ARG A 61 -10.93 -19.70 7.70
C ARG A 61 -9.63 -19.70 6.92
N GLN A 62 -8.50 -19.96 7.58
CA GLN A 62 -7.18 -20.01 6.95
C GLN A 62 -7.09 -21.05 5.83
N SER A 63 -7.77 -22.18 5.93
CA SER A 63 -7.81 -23.18 4.85
C SER A 63 -8.57 -22.73 3.59
N ARG A 64 -9.37 -21.65 3.69
CA ARG A 64 -10.16 -21.09 2.59
C ARG A 64 -9.53 -19.84 1.99
N LEU A 65 -8.48 -19.31 2.61
CA LEU A 65 -7.78 -18.12 2.13
C LEU A 65 -6.75 -18.52 1.07
N ALA A 66 -6.54 -17.62 0.10
CA ALA A 66 -5.40 -17.75 -0.81
C ALA A 66 -4.08 -17.68 -0.01
N PRO A 67 -3.00 -18.32 -0.48
CA PRO A 67 -1.69 -18.20 0.15
C PRO A 67 -1.32 -16.73 0.35
N SER A 68 -0.75 -16.40 1.50
CA SER A 68 -0.35 -15.02 1.86
C SER A 68 0.37 -14.32 0.71
N ALA A 69 0.02 -13.06 0.47
CA ALA A 69 0.63 -12.21 -0.55
C ALA A 69 2.11 -11.85 -0.27
N SER A 70 2.73 -12.41 0.78
CA SER A 70 4.17 -12.32 1.06
C SER A 70 4.87 -13.62 0.62
N PRO A 71 5.34 -13.70 -0.64
CA PRO A 71 6.02 -14.91 -1.11
C PRO A 71 7.36 -15.11 -0.40
N THR A 72 7.68 -16.38 -0.11
CA THR A 72 9.02 -16.81 0.32
C THR A 72 9.73 -17.52 -0.83
N GLY A 73 11.05 -17.40 -0.92
CA GLY A 73 11.79 -18.00 -2.03
C GLY A 73 11.49 -17.31 -3.36
N ASP A 74 11.51 -18.06 -4.46
CA ASP A 74 11.41 -17.56 -5.83
C ASP A 74 9.97 -17.52 -6.39
N ALA A 75 8.96 -17.80 -5.56
CA ALA A 75 7.56 -17.76 -5.96
C ALA A 75 7.15 -16.37 -6.48
N ASN A 76 6.58 -16.33 -7.68
CA ASN A 76 6.02 -15.12 -8.26
C ASN A 76 4.59 -14.89 -7.74
N PRO A 77 4.31 -13.79 -7.01
CA PRO A 77 2.97 -13.50 -6.49
C PRO A 77 2.08 -12.74 -7.51
N TRP A 78 2.56 -12.47 -8.72
CA TRP A 78 1.88 -11.64 -9.71
C TRP A 78 1.39 -12.46 -10.91
N THR A 79 0.27 -12.05 -11.52
CA THR A 79 -0.29 -12.68 -12.71
C THR A 79 -0.43 -11.69 -13.85
N LEU A 80 -0.24 -12.16 -15.08
CA LEU A 80 -0.61 -11.42 -16.30
C LEU A 80 -1.67 -12.23 -17.05
N GLU A 81 -2.89 -11.72 -17.06
CA GLU A 81 -4.05 -12.36 -17.68
C GLU A 81 -4.41 -11.70 -19.01
N ALA A 82 -4.75 -12.53 -20.00
CA ALA A 82 -5.31 -12.08 -21.26
C ALA A 82 -6.81 -11.82 -21.11
N LEU A 83 -7.25 -10.63 -21.50
CA LEU A 83 -8.67 -10.26 -21.54
C LEU A 83 -9.17 -10.11 -22.97
N PRO A 84 -10.50 -10.15 -23.19
CA PRO A 84 -11.09 -9.88 -24.50
C PRO A 84 -10.64 -8.53 -25.08
N GLY A 85 -10.54 -8.46 -26.40
CA GLY A 85 -10.16 -7.23 -27.10
C GLY A 85 -8.67 -6.89 -27.07
N GLY A 86 -7.80 -7.84 -26.70
CA GLY A 86 -6.34 -7.63 -26.67
C GLY A 86 -5.85 -6.82 -25.48
N VAL A 87 -6.67 -6.70 -24.43
CA VAL A 87 -6.33 -6.06 -23.16
C VAL A 87 -5.59 -7.05 -22.27
N ARG A 88 -4.67 -6.56 -21.45
CA ARG A 88 -3.91 -7.36 -20.48
C ARG A 88 -4.19 -6.88 -19.07
N ARG A 89 -4.34 -7.79 -18.12
CA ARG A 89 -4.47 -7.48 -16.69
C ARG A 89 -3.26 -7.97 -15.93
N LEU A 90 -2.50 -7.05 -15.36
CA LEU A 90 -1.41 -7.33 -14.43
C LEU A 90 -1.96 -7.21 -13.00
N THR A 91 -2.12 -8.34 -12.31
CA THR A 91 -2.57 -8.35 -10.90
C THR A 91 -1.36 -8.45 -9.99
N MET A 92 -1.22 -7.50 -9.07
CA MET A 92 -0.10 -7.45 -8.13
C MET A 92 -0.65 -7.29 -6.70
N PRO A 93 -1.03 -8.38 -6.00
CA PRO A 93 -1.67 -8.29 -4.68
C PRO A 93 -0.75 -7.77 -3.58
N SER A 94 0.56 -7.74 -3.79
CA SER A 94 1.54 -7.23 -2.83
C SER A 94 2.86 -6.89 -3.52
N TRP A 95 3.58 -5.89 -2.99
CA TRP A 95 4.98 -5.61 -3.34
C TRP A 95 5.95 -5.94 -2.18
N ALA A 96 5.49 -6.63 -1.14
CA ALA A 96 6.29 -7.02 0.02
C ALA A 96 7.24 -8.20 -0.29
N LEU A 97 8.26 -7.93 -1.11
CA LEU A 97 9.22 -8.92 -1.61
C LEU A 97 10.55 -8.96 -0.82
N PHE A 98 10.61 -8.36 0.37
CA PHE A 98 11.86 -8.18 1.14
C PHE A 98 12.57 -9.50 1.51
N ASN A 99 11.80 -10.58 1.68
CA ASN A 99 12.32 -11.91 2.01
C ASN A 99 12.20 -12.89 0.82
N SER A 100 11.95 -12.38 -0.38
CA SER A 100 11.80 -13.17 -1.60
C SER A 100 13.10 -13.17 -2.42
N THR A 101 13.39 -14.29 -3.07
CA THR A 101 14.44 -14.42 -4.09
C THR A 101 13.88 -14.34 -5.51
N PHE A 102 12.58 -14.04 -5.66
CA PHE A 102 11.95 -13.84 -6.96
C PHE A 102 12.63 -12.68 -7.70
N ALA A 103 13.09 -12.95 -8.94
CA ALA A 103 13.74 -11.98 -9.81
C ALA A 103 12.74 -10.96 -10.42
N TRP A 104 12.00 -10.28 -9.56
CA TRP A 104 10.84 -9.47 -9.92
C TRP A 104 11.15 -8.36 -10.95
N LYS A 105 12.35 -7.77 -10.90
CA LYS A 105 12.79 -6.74 -11.87
C LYS A 105 12.90 -7.32 -13.28
N ALA A 106 13.46 -8.51 -13.42
CA ALA A 106 13.61 -9.19 -14.70
C ALA A 106 12.24 -9.58 -15.25
N TRP A 107 11.43 -10.27 -14.43
CA TRP A 107 10.09 -10.68 -14.81
C TRP A 107 9.20 -9.49 -15.24
N LEU A 108 9.22 -8.40 -14.47
CA LEU A 108 8.41 -7.23 -14.77
C LEU A 108 8.92 -6.45 -15.99
N SER A 109 10.24 -6.40 -16.20
CA SER A 109 10.82 -5.81 -17.42
C SER A 109 10.40 -6.60 -18.66
N GLU A 110 10.56 -7.93 -18.63
CA GLU A 110 10.16 -8.83 -19.71
C GLU A 110 8.65 -8.74 -19.98
N THR A 111 7.84 -8.66 -18.93
CA THR A 111 6.39 -8.44 -19.03
C THR A 111 6.09 -7.15 -19.80
N MET A 112 6.66 -6.02 -19.39
CA MET A 112 6.40 -4.73 -20.04
C MET A 112 6.93 -4.65 -21.48
N ASP A 113 8.09 -5.27 -21.76
CA ASP A 113 8.65 -5.34 -23.10
C ASP A 113 7.78 -6.24 -24.01
N ALA A 114 7.25 -7.35 -23.48
CA ALA A 114 6.32 -8.25 -24.19
C ALA A 114 5.00 -7.55 -24.53
N LEU A 115 4.40 -6.80 -23.60
CA LEU A 115 3.18 -6.00 -23.85
C LEU A 115 3.36 -5.02 -25.02
N SER A 116 4.54 -4.41 -25.11
CA SER A 116 4.88 -3.48 -26.18
C SER A 116 5.11 -4.20 -27.51
N ALA A 117 5.83 -5.33 -27.49
CA ALA A 117 6.12 -6.13 -28.67
C ALA A 117 4.85 -6.73 -29.30
N GLU A 118 3.92 -7.23 -28.48
CA GLU A 118 2.64 -7.77 -28.95
C GLU A 118 1.61 -6.69 -29.32
N ARG A 119 1.93 -5.42 -29.07
CA ARG A 119 1.04 -4.28 -29.27
C ARG A 119 -0.29 -4.47 -28.54
N ALA A 120 -0.23 -4.83 -27.26
CA ALA A 120 -1.42 -4.99 -26.43
C ALA A 120 -2.28 -3.73 -26.52
N ARG A 121 -3.61 -3.92 -26.63
CA ARG A 121 -4.55 -2.81 -26.81
C ARG A 121 -4.64 -1.91 -25.58
N GLY A 122 -4.32 -2.44 -24.41
CA GLY A 122 -4.24 -1.68 -23.17
C GLY A 122 -3.84 -2.57 -22.00
N LEU A 123 -3.45 -1.93 -20.91
CA LEU A 123 -3.02 -2.59 -19.68
C LEU A 123 -3.90 -2.15 -18.51
N ILE A 124 -4.42 -3.10 -17.76
CA ILE A 124 -5.06 -2.88 -16.46
C ILE A 124 -4.09 -3.38 -15.39
N ILE A 125 -3.63 -2.51 -14.52
CA ILE A 125 -2.80 -2.86 -13.36
C ILE A 125 -3.71 -2.92 -12.15
N ASP A 126 -3.97 -4.12 -11.63
CA ASP A 126 -4.83 -4.31 -10.48
C ASP A 126 -4.00 -4.33 -9.20
N LEU A 127 -4.09 -3.24 -8.43
CA LEU A 127 -3.41 -3.05 -7.15
C LEU A 127 -4.38 -3.11 -5.96
N ARG A 128 -5.64 -3.50 -6.16
CA ARG A 128 -6.58 -3.66 -5.04
C ARG A 128 -6.06 -4.69 -4.04
N GLY A 129 -6.19 -4.41 -2.74
CA GLY A 129 -5.56 -5.18 -1.66
C GLY A 129 -4.06 -4.91 -1.40
N ASN A 130 -3.33 -4.24 -2.30
CA ASN A 130 -1.87 -4.10 -2.18
C ASN A 130 -1.45 -2.92 -1.27
N GLU A 131 -0.98 -3.24 -0.06
CA GLU A 131 -0.48 -2.27 0.94
C GLU A 131 0.91 -1.68 0.65
N GLY A 132 1.58 -2.12 -0.42
CA GLY A 132 2.91 -1.65 -0.82
C GLY A 132 4.02 -2.66 -0.57
N GLY A 133 5.22 -2.16 -0.29
CA GLY A 133 6.45 -2.94 -0.18
C GLY A 133 7.61 -2.25 -0.89
N LEU A 134 8.26 -2.94 -1.83
CA LEU A 134 9.27 -2.34 -2.70
C LEU A 134 8.62 -1.38 -3.72
N ASP A 135 9.39 -0.42 -4.24
CA ASP A 135 8.95 0.53 -5.28
C ASP A 135 8.83 -0.11 -6.68
N CYS A 136 8.14 -1.24 -6.79
CA CYS A 136 7.97 -1.98 -8.05
C CYS A 136 7.30 -1.13 -9.15
N GLY A 137 6.40 -0.22 -8.75
CA GLY A 137 5.74 0.73 -9.63
C GLY A 137 6.70 1.67 -10.39
N ASN A 138 7.90 1.93 -9.88
CA ASN A 138 8.87 2.79 -10.57
C ASN A 138 9.34 2.16 -11.90
N LEU A 139 9.47 0.83 -11.93
CA LEU A 139 9.82 0.10 -13.15
C LEU A 139 8.68 0.18 -14.17
N ILE A 140 7.43 0.03 -13.73
CA ILE A 140 6.26 0.18 -14.61
C ILE A 140 6.24 1.59 -15.20
N LEU A 141 6.33 2.63 -14.37
CA LEU A 141 6.35 4.03 -14.85
C LEU A 141 7.48 4.30 -15.84
N SER A 142 8.67 3.72 -15.63
CA SER A 142 9.80 3.87 -16.56
C SER A 142 9.49 3.38 -17.99
N ARG A 143 8.52 2.48 -18.13
CA ARG A 143 8.03 1.93 -19.42
C ARG A 143 6.84 2.71 -19.98
N LEU A 144 6.24 3.64 -19.23
CA LEU A 144 5.07 4.42 -19.65
C LEU A 144 5.41 5.88 -20.00
N ILE A 145 6.49 6.42 -19.45
CA ILE A 145 6.93 7.81 -19.64
C ILE A 145 7.93 7.95 -20.80
N ASP A 146 8.07 9.16 -21.34
CA ASP A 146 9.00 9.53 -22.42
C ASP A 146 10.04 10.60 -22.00
N ARG A 147 9.95 11.06 -20.75
CA ARG A 147 10.86 12.03 -20.12
C ARG A 147 11.05 11.69 -18.65
N ASP A 148 12.12 12.22 -18.07
CA ASP A 148 12.43 12.07 -16.65
C ASP A 148 11.27 12.58 -15.78
N LEU A 149 10.88 11.76 -14.81
CA LEU A 149 9.82 12.05 -13.84
C LEU A 149 10.45 12.17 -12.44
N PRO A 150 10.68 13.41 -11.95
CA PRO A 150 11.07 13.62 -10.57
C PRO A 150 9.90 13.29 -9.65
N LEU A 151 10.10 12.39 -8.69
CA LEU A 151 9.10 12.07 -7.69
C LEU A 151 9.04 13.13 -6.61
N SER A 152 7.87 13.25 -5.97
CA SER A 152 7.71 14.13 -4.81
C SER A 152 8.69 13.75 -3.71
N ARG A 153 9.49 14.73 -3.31
CA ARG A 153 10.47 14.56 -2.26
C ARG A 153 9.78 14.63 -0.89
N ASN A 154 10.04 13.59 -0.10
CA ASN A 154 9.71 13.58 1.31
C ASN A 154 11.00 13.75 2.11
N GLN A 155 10.94 14.69 3.04
CA GLN A 155 12.02 15.05 3.92
C GLN A 155 11.88 14.29 5.23
N ARG A 156 12.97 13.74 5.76
CA ARG A 156 12.92 12.95 6.99
C ARG A 156 13.32 13.75 8.21
N TRP A 157 12.50 13.67 9.25
CA TRP A 157 12.62 14.47 10.46
C TRP A 157 12.50 13.60 11.70
N THR A 158 13.18 13.97 12.78
CA THR A 158 13.04 13.30 14.08
C THR A 158 12.94 14.31 15.21
N ARG A 159 12.39 13.90 16.36
CA ARG A 159 12.26 14.77 17.54
C ARG A 159 13.38 14.61 18.57
N TYR A 160 14.33 13.72 18.33
CA TYR A 160 15.43 13.48 19.26
C TYR A 160 16.75 13.32 18.50
N ARG A 161 17.84 13.66 19.18
CA ARG A 161 19.20 13.36 18.70
C ARG A 161 19.70 12.05 19.30
N SER A 162 19.55 11.89 20.62
CA SER A 162 20.05 10.73 21.36
C SER A 162 19.01 10.28 22.39
N ALA A 163 18.80 8.97 22.50
CA ALA A 163 17.84 8.40 23.45
C ALA A 163 18.32 8.64 24.89
N SER A 164 17.39 8.93 25.82
CA SER A 164 17.74 9.15 27.23
C SER A 164 18.30 7.90 27.90
N ALA A 165 19.36 8.04 28.70
CA ALA A 165 19.96 6.95 29.48
C ALA A 165 18.94 6.22 30.39
N SER A 166 17.92 6.91 30.88
CA SER A 166 16.88 6.32 31.73
C SER A 166 15.96 5.35 30.99
N VAL A 167 15.76 5.54 29.68
CA VAL A 167 14.84 4.74 28.87
C VAL A 167 15.58 3.69 28.04
N ARG A 168 16.85 3.96 27.67
CA ARG A 168 17.70 3.07 26.87
C ARG A 168 17.67 1.59 27.28
N PRO A 169 17.69 1.19 28.58
CA PRO A 169 17.64 -0.22 28.96
C PRO A 169 16.38 -0.97 28.52
N TYR A 170 15.31 -0.24 28.20
CA TYR A 170 14.00 -0.78 27.83
C TYR A 170 13.70 -0.67 26.33
N LEU A 171 14.62 -0.10 25.54
CA LEU A 171 14.46 0.07 24.10
C LEU A 171 15.13 -1.07 23.34
N HIS A 172 14.33 -1.79 22.54
CA HIS A 172 14.83 -2.71 21.54
C HIS A 172 14.75 -2.09 20.15
N THR A 173 15.70 -2.41 19.28
CA THR A 173 15.71 -2.00 17.88
C THR A 173 16.62 -2.91 17.07
N TRP A 174 16.35 -3.03 15.77
CA TRP A 174 17.20 -3.80 14.86
C TRP A 174 18.48 -3.06 14.46
N ASP A 175 18.55 -1.73 14.62
CA ASP A 175 19.74 -0.94 14.35
C ASP A 175 20.07 -0.03 15.54
N ARG A 176 21.15 -0.36 16.26
CA ARG A 176 21.57 0.36 17.46
C ARG A 176 21.93 1.82 17.21
N SER A 177 22.26 2.19 15.97
CA SER A 177 22.52 3.60 15.63
C SER A 177 21.27 4.48 15.76
N PHE A 178 20.06 3.92 15.87
CA PHE A 178 18.87 4.71 16.19
C PHE A 178 18.91 5.25 17.62
N LEU A 179 19.67 4.63 18.54
CA LEU A 179 19.82 5.13 19.91
C LEU A 179 20.53 6.50 19.95
N ASP A 180 21.31 6.83 18.93
CA ASP A 180 22.00 8.11 18.81
C ASP A 180 22.25 8.49 17.35
N TRP A 181 21.46 9.43 16.84
CA TRP A 181 21.64 9.99 15.50
C TRP A 181 22.86 10.90 15.39
N GLY A 182 23.41 11.40 16.51
CA GLY A 182 24.56 12.31 16.51
C GLY A 182 24.37 13.51 15.58
N ASP A 183 25.36 13.75 14.72
CA ASP A 183 25.35 14.87 13.76
C ASP A 183 24.44 14.66 12.55
N GLN A 184 23.87 13.47 12.40
CA GLN A 184 22.89 13.20 11.36
C GLN A 184 21.52 13.80 11.67
N ALA A 185 21.28 14.23 12.91
CA ALA A 185 20.07 14.96 13.32
C ALA A 185 20.39 16.46 13.43
N GLN A 186 20.30 17.17 12.30
CA GLN A 186 20.66 18.58 12.20
C GLN A 186 19.51 19.49 12.67
N PRO A 187 19.77 20.52 13.49
CA PRO A 187 18.75 21.50 13.83
C PRO A 187 18.29 22.23 12.57
N SER A 188 17.01 22.54 12.47
CA SER A 188 16.47 23.32 11.35
C SER A 188 15.33 24.22 11.81
N THR A 189 15.26 25.41 11.24
CA THR A 189 14.22 26.41 11.49
C THR A 189 12.95 26.16 10.68
N GLU A 190 13.02 25.31 9.65
CA GLU A 190 11.87 24.97 8.79
C GLU A 190 10.75 24.29 9.58
N ARG A 191 11.13 23.46 10.56
CA ARG A 191 10.19 22.72 11.42
C ARG A 191 10.64 22.77 12.88
N PRO A 192 10.22 23.81 13.63
CA PRO A 192 10.57 23.96 15.05
C PRO A 192 10.21 22.71 15.88
N GLY A 193 11.16 22.26 16.71
CA GLY A 193 11.01 21.05 17.52
C GLY A 193 11.35 19.74 16.80
N PHE A 194 11.78 19.80 15.53
CA PHE A 194 12.35 18.67 14.81
C PHE A 194 13.81 18.91 14.44
N TYR A 195 14.55 17.82 14.33
CA TYR A 195 15.84 17.74 13.65
C TYR A 195 15.62 17.20 12.24
N ARG A 196 16.29 17.81 11.26
CA ARG A 196 16.38 17.27 9.91
C ARG A 196 17.37 16.11 9.91
N LEU A 197 16.93 14.95 9.41
CA LEU A 197 17.82 13.82 9.23
C LEU A 197 18.59 13.94 7.91
N THR A 198 19.89 13.72 7.96
CA THR A 198 20.78 13.68 6.78
C THR A 198 21.32 12.28 6.48
N ARG A 199 21.10 11.32 7.40
CA ARG A 199 21.51 9.92 7.20
C ARG A 199 20.70 9.27 6.09
N TYR A 200 21.31 8.35 5.35
CA TYR A 200 20.75 7.63 4.19
C TYR A 200 20.56 8.50 2.95
N ASP A 201 21.20 9.67 2.91
CA ASP A 201 21.14 10.63 1.81
C ASP A 201 19.69 10.81 1.31
N ASP A 202 18.96 11.74 1.94
CA ASP A 202 17.77 12.33 1.29
C ASP A 202 18.27 12.99 0.00
N ASP A 203 18.45 12.20 -1.06
CA ASP A 203 19.09 12.60 -2.31
C ASP A 203 18.66 14.02 -2.63
N ALA A 204 19.64 14.92 -2.76
CA ALA A 204 19.33 16.34 -2.91
C ALA A 204 18.44 16.57 -4.13
N GLU A 205 18.56 15.69 -5.14
CA GLU A 205 17.77 15.68 -6.36
C GLU A 205 16.45 14.89 -6.24
N GLY A 206 16.26 14.13 -5.14
CA GLY A 206 15.14 13.21 -4.97
C GLY A 206 15.21 12.00 -5.91
N THR A 207 14.23 11.10 -5.82
CA THR A 207 14.15 9.97 -6.74
C THR A 207 13.62 10.43 -8.10
N VAL A 208 14.40 10.21 -9.17
CA VAL A 208 13.96 10.46 -10.55
C VAL A 208 13.73 9.13 -11.26
N ILE A 209 12.51 8.90 -11.74
CA ILE A 209 12.21 7.78 -12.64
C ILE A 209 12.59 8.23 -14.05
N ARG A 210 13.53 7.50 -14.67
CA ARG A 210 13.97 7.76 -16.05
C ARG A 210 13.29 6.79 -17.01
N PRO A 211 12.92 7.22 -18.23
CA PRO A 211 12.45 6.30 -19.26
C PRO A 211 13.47 5.19 -19.49
N ALA A 212 12.99 3.95 -19.61
CA ALA A 212 13.86 2.79 -19.82
C ALA A 212 13.12 1.70 -20.61
N GLY A 213 13.88 0.88 -21.35
CA GLY A 213 13.36 -0.24 -22.13
C GLY A 213 12.39 0.16 -23.24
N THR A 214 11.53 -0.76 -23.67
CA THR A 214 10.55 -0.47 -24.73
C THR A 214 9.34 0.23 -24.12
N ARG A 215 9.01 1.43 -24.62
CA ARG A 215 7.87 2.19 -24.13
C ARG A 215 6.56 1.51 -24.54
N PHE A 216 5.70 1.25 -23.56
CA PHE A 216 4.30 0.87 -23.80
C PHE A 216 3.47 2.13 -24.05
N THR A 217 2.82 2.20 -25.20
CA THR A 217 2.08 3.40 -25.65
C THR A 217 0.57 3.24 -25.63
N GLY A 218 0.07 2.04 -25.31
CA GLY A 218 -1.36 1.79 -25.14
C GLY A 218 -1.91 2.46 -23.87
N PRO A 219 -3.24 2.64 -23.78
CA PRO A 219 -3.88 3.16 -22.58
C PRO A 219 -3.61 2.24 -21.38
N VAL A 220 -3.44 2.84 -20.20
CA VAL A 220 -3.19 2.14 -18.94
C VAL A 220 -4.19 2.59 -17.88
N ALA A 221 -4.91 1.64 -17.30
CA ALA A 221 -5.76 1.84 -16.13
C ALA A 221 -5.11 1.19 -14.91
N VAL A 222 -5.14 1.86 -13.77
CA VAL A 222 -4.68 1.31 -12.49
C VAL A 222 -5.88 1.22 -11.56
N LEU A 223 -6.22 0.01 -11.13
CA LEU A 223 -7.25 -0.21 -10.12
C LEU A 223 -6.65 0.02 -8.74
N CYS A 224 -7.27 0.89 -7.95
CA CYS A 224 -6.81 1.27 -6.62
C CYS A 224 -7.95 1.28 -5.61
N ASP A 225 -7.60 1.08 -4.34
CA ASP A 225 -8.54 1.10 -3.23
C ASP A 225 -7.87 1.58 -1.93
N ALA A 226 -8.63 1.52 -0.84
CA ALA A 226 -8.19 1.94 0.48
C ALA A 226 -7.07 1.06 1.07
N SER A 227 -6.69 -0.05 0.45
CA SER A 227 -5.50 -0.81 0.88
C SER A 227 -4.21 -0.10 0.47
N ASN A 228 -4.23 0.67 -0.62
CA ASN A 228 -3.02 1.22 -1.24
C ASN A 228 -2.33 2.26 -0.36
N SER A 229 -1.27 1.84 0.30
CA SER A 229 -0.47 2.61 1.26
C SER A 229 1.01 2.53 0.85
N SER A 230 1.88 3.28 1.52
CA SER A 230 3.34 3.19 1.31
C SER A 230 3.75 3.29 -0.18
N ALA A 231 4.45 2.30 -0.74
CA ALA A 231 4.90 2.29 -2.13
C ALA A 231 3.75 2.36 -3.16
N THR A 232 2.60 1.71 -2.94
CA THR A 232 1.47 1.81 -3.87
C THR A 232 0.79 3.19 -3.80
N PHE A 233 0.80 3.84 -2.64
CA PHE A 233 0.41 5.25 -2.51
C PHE A 233 1.35 6.18 -3.29
N GLY A 234 2.67 5.97 -3.16
CA GLY A 234 3.67 6.72 -3.92
C GLY A 234 3.53 6.54 -5.43
N PHE A 235 3.29 5.30 -5.87
CA PHE A 235 3.00 5.00 -7.27
C PHE A 235 1.73 5.68 -7.76
N ALA A 236 0.63 5.64 -7.00
CA ALA A 236 -0.61 6.32 -7.37
C ALA A 236 -0.40 7.84 -7.52
N GLN A 237 0.36 8.46 -6.61
CA GLN A 237 0.74 9.86 -6.72
C GLN A 237 1.58 10.13 -7.98
N ALA A 238 2.56 9.28 -8.29
CA ALA A 238 3.40 9.42 -9.48
C ALA A 238 2.62 9.21 -10.80
N VAL A 239 1.62 8.32 -10.80
CA VAL A 239 0.69 8.16 -11.92
C VAL A 239 -0.07 9.45 -12.19
N GLN A 240 -0.65 10.08 -11.17
CA GLN A 240 -1.35 11.36 -11.34
C GLN A 240 -0.43 12.50 -11.77
N GLN A 241 0.79 12.55 -11.22
CA GLN A 241 1.77 13.58 -11.56
C GLN A 241 2.25 13.48 -13.01
N SER A 242 2.43 12.26 -13.50
CA SER A 242 2.92 12.02 -14.86
C SER A 242 1.81 12.04 -15.92
N GLY A 243 0.57 11.72 -15.54
CA GLY A 243 -0.52 11.45 -16.48
C GLY A 243 -0.30 10.19 -17.33
N ALA A 244 0.63 9.32 -16.93
CA ALA A 244 1.03 8.14 -17.72
C ALA A 244 0.01 6.99 -17.69
N ALA A 245 -0.93 7.03 -16.74
CA ALA A 245 -2.03 6.09 -16.59
C ALA A 245 -3.22 6.80 -15.92
N THR A 246 -4.38 6.13 -15.87
CA THR A 246 -5.58 6.61 -15.17
C THR A 246 -5.86 5.76 -13.94
N LEU A 247 -5.94 6.40 -12.77
CA LEU A 247 -6.37 5.77 -11.52
C LEU A 247 -7.89 5.61 -11.50
N ILE A 248 -8.36 4.38 -11.29
CA ILE A 248 -9.78 4.03 -11.25
C ILE A 248 -10.04 3.23 -9.97
N GLY A 249 -11.15 3.50 -9.28
CA GLY A 249 -11.53 2.73 -8.09
C GLY A 249 -11.87 3.62 -6.92
N GLN A 250 -11.28 3.38 -5.76
CA GLN A 250 -11.59 4.06 -4.50
C GLN A 250 -10.40 4.88 -3.98
N PRO A 251 -10.61 5.84 -3.06
CA PRO A 251 -9.51 6.60 -2.45
C PRO A 251 -8.48 5.68 -1.82
N THR A 252 -7.20 6.03 -1.97
CA THR A 252 -6.08 5.22 -1.47
C THR A 252 -6.01 5.18 0.06
N GLY A 253 -5.22 4.27 0.62
CA GLY A 253 -5.04 4.07 2.06
C GLY A 253 -3.98 4.94 2.73
N GLY A 254 -3.02 5.47 1.97
CA GLY A 254 -1.97 6.34 2.49
C GLY A 254 -2.43 7.80 2.71
N ASN A 255 -1.49 8.69 3.03
CA ASN A 255 -1.78 10.09 3.33
C ASN A 255 -0.79 11.06 2.68
N ARG A 256 -1.33 12.14 2.11
CA ARG A 256 -0.53 13.18 1.45
C ARG A 256 0.33 13.99 2.42
N ARG A 257 0.04 13.98 3.73
CA ARG A 257 0.90 14.58 4.76
C ARG A 257 2.20 13.81 5.01
N GLY A 258 2.35 12.65 4.39
CA GLY A 258 3.47 11.75 4.61
C GLY A 258 3.18 10.74 5.72
N ILE A 259 4.22 10.04 6.13
CA ILE A 259 4.15 8.87 7.01
C ILE A 259 5.17 8.98 8.13
N ASN A 260 5.03 8.13 9.15
CA ASN A 260 6.12 7.85 10.09
C ASN A 260 6.62 6.41 9.90
N GLY A 261 7.91 6.18 10.10
CA GLY A 261 8.49 4.85 9.87
C GLY A 261 9.99 4.88 9.59
N GLY A 262 10.54 3.82 9.01
CA GLY A 262 11.96 3.72 8.63
C GLY A 262 12.95 3.46 9.78
N ALA A 263 12.63 3.88 11.00
CA ALA A 263 13.35 3.52 12.22
C ALA A 263 12.39 3.41 13.39
N PHE A 264 12.58 2.39 14.24
CA PHE A 264 11.68 2.12 15.36
C PHE A 264 12.45 1.78 16.64
N PHE A 265 11.85 2.18 17.76
CA PHE A 265 12.10 1.54 19.05
C PHE A 265 10.89 0.69 19.44
N PHE A 266 11.17 -0.50 19.94
CA PHE A 266 10.20 -1.34 20.65
C PHE A 266 10.46 -1.15 22.14
N LEU A 267 9.61 -0.36 22.79
CA LEU A 267 9.73 -0.04 24.21
C LEU A 267 8.94 -1.05 25.03
N LYS A 268 9.63 -1.90 25.80
CA LYS A 268 8.97 -2.83 26.72
C LYS A 268 8.83 -2.20 28.11
N LEU A 269 7.60 -1.97 28.55
CA LEU A 269 7.31 -1.40 29.86
C LEU A 269 7.68 -2.38 30.98
N PRO A 270 8.49 -1.96 31.98
CA PRO A 270 9.07 -2.90 32.94
C PRO A 270 8.07 -3.54 33.90
N ALA A 271 6.99 -2.82 34.25
CA ALA A 271 6.00 -3.32 35.21
C ALA A 271 4.91 -4.19 34.58
N SER A 272 4.43 -3.83 33.38
CA SER A 272 3.32 -4.52 32.70
C SER A 272 3.79 -5.51 31.63
N GLY A 273 5.04 -5.39 31.15
CA GLY A 273 5.55 -6.15 30.00
C GLY A 273 4.96 -5.75 28.66
N ILE A 274 4.07 -4.75 28.61
CA ILE A 274 3.48 -4.22 27.37
C ILE A 274 4.57 -3.62 26.50
N GLU A 275 4.54 -3.94 25.22
CA GLU A 275 5.41 -3.34 24.21
C GLU A 275 4.71 -2.17 23.51
N ILE A 276 5.47 -1.10 23.26
CA ILE A 276 5.04 0.07 22.49
C ILE A 276 5.99 0.23 21.31
N ASP A 277 5.43 0.19 20.11
CA ASP A 277 6.14 0.42 18.87
C ASP A 277 6.21 1.93 18.60
N LEU A 278 7.41 2.49 18.63
CA LEU A 278 7.66 3.93 18.50
C LEU A 278 8.37 4.22 17.18
N PRO A 279 7.67 4.73 16.15
CA PRO A 279 8.32 5.20 14.93
C PRO A 279 9.14 6.47 15.24
N LEU A 280 10.35 6.53 14.69
CA LEU A 280 11.38 7.51 15.07
C LEU A 280 11.61 8.60 14.03
N ILE A 281 11.10 8.39 12.82
CA ILE A 281 11.22 9.33 11.70
C ILE A 281 9.82 9.69 11.21
N ALA A 282 9.58 10.98 11.06
CA ALA A 282 8.46 11.54 10.32
C ALA A 282 8.96 11.97 8.93
N SER A 283 8.35 11.44 7.89
CA SER A 283 8.60 11.83 6.51
C SER A 283 7.53 12.84 6.10
N PHE A 284 7.92 14.08 5.82
CA PHE A 284 6.99 15.14 5.40
C PHE A 284 7.22 15.54 3.95
N PRO A 285 6.17 15.86 3.19
CA PRO A 285 6.32 16.50 1.88
C PRO A 285 6.98 17.88 2.02
N ASP A 286 7.71 18.29 0.98
CA ASP A 286 8.36 19.60 0.89
C ASP A 286 7.37 20.77 1.05
N THR A 287 6.14 20.59 0.58
CA THR A 287 5.07 21.59 0.70
C THR A 287 3.97 21.07 1.63
N PRO A 288 3.27 21.96 2.38
CA PRO A 288 2.12 21.55 3.17
C PRO A 288 1.07 20.83 2.31
N GLN A 289 0.63 19.66 2.77
CA GLN A 289 -0.38 18.85 2.11
C GLN A 289 -1.60 18.63 3.03
N PRO A 290 -2.80 18.46 2.46
CA PRO A 290 -4.01 18.17 3.23
C PRO A 290 -3.96 16.78 3.86
N ASP A 291 -4.74 16.59 4.93
CA ASP A 291 -5.01 15.27 5.51
C ASP A 291 -5.92 14.48 4.57
N ALA A 292 -5.34 13.84 3.57
CA ALA A 292 -6.13 13.20 2.52
C ALA A 292 -5.38 12.05 1.86
N ALA A 293 -6.16 11.07 1.42
CA ALA A 293 -5.74 10.06 0.46
C ALA A 293 -5.46 10.68 -0.93
N ILE A 294 -4.95 9.86 -1.85
CA ILE A 294 -5.06 10.13 -3.27
C ILE A 294 -6.48 9.76 -3.72
N GLN A 295 -7.17 10.70 -4.37
CA GLN A 295 -8.45 10.43 -5.01
C GLN A 295 -8.19 9.84 -6.40
N PRO A 296 -8.89 8.77 -6.81
CA PRO A 296 -8.76 8.24 -8.16
C PRO A 296 -9.27 9.26 -9.18
N ASP A 297 -8.77 9.18 -10.42
CA ASP A 297 -9.24 10.02 -11.52
C ASP A 297 -10.68 9.67 -11.91
N VAL A 298 -11.04 8.38 -11.77
CA VAL A 298 -12.41 7.88 -11.90
C VAL A 298 -12.81 7.15 -10.61
N LEU A 299 -13.63 7.82 -9.78
CA LEU A 299 -14.18 7.22 -8.57
C LEU A 299 -15.26 6.18 -8.91
N VAL A 300 -15.03 4.94 -8.47
CA VAL A 300 -15.94 3.81 -8.65
C VAL A 300 -16.02 3.05 -7.32
N GLN A 301 -17.17 3.14 -6.65
CA GLN A 301 -17.41 2.41 -5.40
C GLN A 301 -18.03 1.04 -5.70
N THR A 302 -17.56 0.02 -5.00
CA THR A 302 -18.20 -1.29 -4.98
C THR A 302 -19.37 -1.26 -3.99
N THR A 303 -20.58 -1.56 -4.46
CA THR A 303 -21.78 -1.59 -3.61
C THR A 303 -22.08 -2.99 -3.07
N ALA A 304 -22.93 -3.08 -2.05
CA ALA A 304 -23.42 -4.37 -1.56
C ALA A 304 -24.17 -5.18 -2.65
N GLU A 305 -24.86 -4.49 -3.57
CA GLU A 305 -25.53 -5.13 -4.72
C GLU A 305 -24.52 -5.67 -5.73
N ASP A 306 -23.42 -4.94 -5.99
CA ASP A 306 -22.34 -5.45 -6.85
C ASP A 306 -21.76 -6.74 -6.28
N ILE A 307 -21.49 -6.78 -4.97
CA ILE A 307 -21.02 -7.99 -4.27
C ILE A 307 -22.06 -9.12 -4.39
N ALA A 308 -23.33 -8.84 -4.08
CA ALA A 308 -24.41 -9.84 -4.11
C ALA A 308 -24.66 -10.40 -5.53
N SER A 309 -24.37 -9.61 -6.57
CA SER A 309 -24.54 -10.00 -7.97
C SER A 309 -23.24 -10.47 -8.65
N GLY A 310 -22.13 -10.53 -7.91
CA GLY A 310 -20.81 -10.92 -8.46
C GLY A 310 -20.27 -9.96 -9.53
N ARG A 311 -20.69 -8.69 -9.51
CA ARG A 311 -20.23 -7.66 -10.44
C ARG A 311 -18.98 -6.96 -9.91
N ASP A 312 -18.02 -6.70 -10.80
CA ASP A 312 -16.84 -5.88 -10.51
C ASP A 312 -16.95 -4.53 -11.25
N PRO A 313 -17.50 -3.50 -10.60
CA PRO A 313 -17.72 -2.20 -11.25
C PRO A 313 -16.41 -1.49 -11.59
N GLN A 314 -15.36 -1.69 -10.79
CA GLN A 314 -14.05 -1.05 -11.02
C GLN A 314 -13.38 -1.66 -12.25
N MET A 315 -13.42 -2.99 -12.40
CA MET A 315 -12.93 -3.67 -13.58
C MET A 315 -13.74 -3.30 -14.83
N ALA A 316 -15.07 -3.20 -14.73
CA ALA A 316 -15.91 -2.76 -15.83
C ALA A 316 -15.57 -1.33 -16.28
N ALA A 317 -15.32 -0.41 -15.34
CA ALA A 317 -14.89 0.95 -15.62
C ALA A 317 -13.51 1.00 -16.30
N ALA A 318 -12.54 0.20 -15.84
CA ALA A 318 -11.24 0.09 -16.49
C ALA A 318 -11.33 -0.47 -17.91
N MET A 319 -12.11 -1.52 -18.14
CA MET A 319 -12.36 -2.03 -19.50
C MET A 319 -13.02 -0.99 -20.40
N ALA A 320 -13.98 -0.22 -19.87
CA ALA A 320 -14.62 0.86 -20.61
C ALA A 320 -13.66 2.02 -20.92
N PHE A 321 -12.70 2.31 -20.03
CA PHE A 321 -11.65 3.30 -20.28
C PHE A 321 -10.71 2.86 -21.40
N ILE A 322 -10.19 1.63 -21.31
CA ILE A 322 -9.25 1.08 -22.31
C ILE A 322 -9.89 1.01 -23.70
N THR A 323 -11.17 0.68 -23.79
CA THR A 323 -11.87 0.51 -25.10
C THR A 323 -12.32 1.81 -25.75
N LYS A 324 -12.34 2.93 -25.00
CA LYS A 324 -12.66 4.27 -25.54
C LYS A 324 -11.44 5.04 -26.06
N GLY A 325 -10.26 4.72 -25.55
CA GLY A 325 -8.98 5.30 -25.99
C GLY A 325 -8.45 4.64 -27.26
#